data_AF-A0AAD9S264-F1
#
_entry.id   AF-A0AAD9S264-F1
#
_cell.length_a   1.000
_cell.length_b   1.000
_cell.length_c   1.000
_cell.angle_alpha   90.00
_cell.angle_beta   90.00
_cell.angle_gamma   90.00
#
_symmetry.space_group_name_H-M   'P 1'
#
loop_
_entity.id
_entity.type
_entity.pdbx_description
1 polymer ?
#
loop_
_entity_poly.entity_id
_entity_poly.type
_entity_poly.pdbx_seq_one_letter_code
_entity_poly.pdbx_strand_id
1 'polypeptide(L)'
;MAENHAVVIGASGLIGWGVVNELLSKDSSSTGIFSRVTALVNRPIKRDESFWPNSHPSQPELLLVDGVNMMDEQEKVTTLLRDRIPDAHTITHAFYFVFRANDGDQEAEVQMNTSMMACFINAIESLTTSLKFFVFPGGTRGYGIYRPGGIFTAPLDESLIDTLPDDYAKTVTYPSFRRLLGKASEGKPWTWCEICPDAVIGFAPNGSGWSLAAHWATYLSAWRLKHGEGSEVAFPGTLAGYDSKFTEASTRALARFAIYASVLRPEACGGGRTFNVADAEGPSTMRERWPQIAAWFGKRGGSTVRWLSGK
;
A
#
# COMPACT_ATOMS: atom_id res chain seq x y z
N MET A 1 -1.56 -30.59 1.80
CA MET A 1 -0.78 -29.36 1.49
C MET A 1 -1.07 -28.36 2.59
N ALA A 2 -0.09 -27.60 3.07
CA ALA A 2 -0.35 -26.59 4.10
C ALA A 2 -1.32 -25.53 3.53
N GLU A 3 -2.49 -25.37 4.15
CA GLU A 3 -3.43 -24.29 3.84
C GLU A 3 -2.79 -22.96 4.26
N ASN A 4 -2.47 -22.07 3.31
CA ASN A 4 -2.03 -20.73 3.68
C ASN A 4 -3.24 -19.87 4.04
N HIS A 5 -3.11 -19.12 5.13
CA HIS A 5 -4.08 -18.12 5.57
C HIS A 5 -3.40 -16.75 5.58
N ALA A 6 -3.89 -15.84 4.74
CA ALA A 6 -3.44 -14.46 4.68
C ALA A 6 -4.26 -13.59 5.63
N VAL A 7 -3.61 -12.78 6.44
CA VAL A 7 -4.25 -11.65 7.14
C VAL A 7 -3.77 -10.35 6.52
N VAL A 8 -4.71 -9.49 6.10
CA VAL A 8 -4.42 -8.20 5.45
C VAL A 8 -5.00 -7.09 6.32
N ILE A 9 -4.12 -6.32 6.98
CA ILE A 9 -4.55 -5.14 7.74
C ILE A 9 -4.42 -3.89 6.90
N GLY A 10 -5.45 -3.03 6.95
CA GLY A 10 -5.60 -1.93 6.00
C GLY A 10 -6.24 -2.38 4.69
N ALA A 11 -7.06 -3.43 4.76
CA ALA A 11 -7.65 -4.06 3.58
C ALA A 11 -8.50 -3.10 2.72
N SER A 12 -9.08 -2.05 3.29
CA SER A 12 -9.83 -1.05 2.52
C SER A 12 -8.98 0.13 2.01
N GLY A 13 -7.67 0.16 2.27
CA GLY A 13 -6.72 1.15 1.72
C GLY A 13 -6.21 0.72 0.33
N LEU A 14 -5.51 1.60 -0.41
CA LEU A 14 -5.13 1.30 -1.82
C LEU A 14 -4.39 -0.05 -1.97
N ILE A 15 -3.26 -0.20 -1.28
CA ILE A 15 -2.42 -1.39 -1.41
C ILE A 15 -3.13 -2.61 -0.82
N GLY A 16 -3.71 -2.48 0.38
CA GLY A 16 -4.43 -3.57 1.03
C GLY A 16 -5.62 -4.08 0.21
N TRP A 17 -6.36 -3.17 -0.42
CA TRP A 17 -7.46 -3.54 -1.31
C TRP A 17 -6.96 -4.33 -2.51
N GLY A 18 -5.88 -3.87 -3.13
CA GLY A 18 -5.24 -4.57 -4.25
C GLY A 18 -4.75 -5.96 -3.88
N VAL A 19 -4.19 -6.13 -2.68
CA VAL A 19 -3.73 -7.44 -2.20
C VAL A 19 -4.89 -8.39 -1.97
N VAL A 20 -5.96 -7.95 -1.27
CA VAL A 20 -7.16 -8.79 -1.10
C VAL A 20 -7.78 -9.13 -2.45
N ASN A 21 -7.84 -8.15 -3.37
CA ASN A 21 -8.36 -8.38 -4.72
C ASN A 21 -7.55 -9.44 -5.49
N GLU A 22 -6.22 -9.37 -5.46
CA GLU A 22 -5.36 -10.34 -6.15
C GLU A 22 -5.42 -11.73 -5.49
N LEU A 23 -5.47 -11.81 -4.15
CA LEU A 23 -5.63 -13.07 -3.42
C LEU A 23 -6.95 -13.79 -3.75
N LEU A 24 -8.00 -13.02 -4.04
CA LEU A 24 -9.31 -13.53 -4.44
C LEU A 24 -9.45 -13.71 -5.96
N SER A 25 -8.54 -13.21 -6.79
CA SER A 25 -8.71 -13.23 -8.24
C SER A 25 -8.46 -14.63 -8.83
N LYS A 26 -9.36 -15.11 -9.71
CA LYS A 26 -9.24 -16.43 -10.36
C LYS A 26 -8.10 -16.53 -11.38
N ASP A 27 -7.72 -15.40 -11.96
CA ASP A 27 -6.64 -15.30 -12.95
C ASP A 27 -5.31 -14.90 -12.28
N SER A 28 -5.26 -14.89 -10.95
CA SER A 28 -4.03 -14.63 -10.22
C SER A 28 -3.12 -15.85 -10.29
N SER A 29 -1.82 -15.62 -10.40
CA SER A 29 -0.79 -16.65 -10.19
C SER A 29 -0.83 -17.22 -8.76
N SER A 30 -1.60 -16.60 -7.86
CA SER A 30 -1.85 -17.06 -6.50
C SER A 30 -3.08 -17.96 -6.32
N THR A 31 -3.78 -18.31 -7.39
CA THR A 31 -4.97 -19.16 -7.31
C THR A 31 -4.62 -20.51 -6.68
N GLY A 32 -5.35 -20.90 -5.64
CA GLY A 32 -5.11 -22.13 -4.88
C GLY A 32 -3.92 -22.09 -3.91
N ILE A 33 -3.20 -20.97 -3.80
CA ILE A 33 -2.11 -20.80 -2.82
C ILE A 33 -2.65 -20.59 -1.42
N PHE A 34 -3.69 -19.76 -1.29
CA PHE A 34 -4.36 -19.46 -0.04
C PHE A 34 -5.72 -20.13 -0.02
N SER A 35 -6.11 -20.63 1.14
CA SER A 35 -7.46 -21.13 1.37
C SER A 35 -8.32 -20.19 2.21
N ARG A 36 -7.68 -19.28 2.95
CA ARG A 36 -8.35 -18.25 3.75
C ARG A 36 -7.67 -16.89 3.58
N VAL A 37 -8.49 -15.85 3.54
CA VAL A 37 -8.08 -14.45 3.58
C VAL A 37 -8.90 -13.74 4.65
N THR A 38 -8.22 -13.19 5.66
CA THR A 38 -8.82 -12.31 6.66
C THR A 38 -8.49 -10.86 6.32
N ALA A 39 -9.49 -10.09 5.90
CA ALA A 39 -9.39 -8.67 5.63
C ALA A 39 -9.74 -7.87 6.90
N LEU A 40 -8.80 -7.10 7.43
CA LEU A 40 -8.99 -6.27 8.61
C LEU A 40 -9.13 -4.80 8.22
N VAL A 41 -10.23 -4.18 8.65
CA VAL A 41 -10.54 -2.77 8.42
C VAL A 41 -10.89 -2.06 9.74
N ASN A 42 -10.61 -0.76 9.81
CA ASN A 42 -11.02 0.05 10.95
C ASN A 42 -12.51 0.44 10.85
N ARG A 43 -12.86 1.12 9.76
CA ARG A 43 -14.23 1.58 9.50
C ARG A 43 -15.04 0.44 8.88
N PRO A 44 -16.26 0.17 9.36
CA PRO A 44 -17.13 -0.83 8.74
C PRO A 44 -17.33 -0.58 7.25
N ILE A 45 -17.29 -1.65 6.47
CA ILE A 45 -17.60 -1.66 5.04
C ILE A 45 -18.40 -2.93 4.74
N LYS A 46 -19.45 -2.84 3.92
CA LYS A 46 -20.13 -4.05 3.46
C LYS A 46 -19.29 -4.73 2.39
N ARG A 47 -19.33 -6.07 2.35
CA ARG A 47 -18.61 -6.84 1.32
C ARG A 47 -18.98 -6.37 -0.10
N ASP A 48 -20.26 -6.15 -0.38
CA ASP A 48 -20.69 -5.74 -1.73
C ASP A 48 -20.24 -4.33 -2.11
N GLU A 49 -19.96 -3.48 -1.11
CA GLU A 49 -19.40 -2.12 -1.29
C GLU A 49 -17.88 -2.13 -1.42
N SER A 50 -17.22 -3.28 -1.18
CA SER A 50 -15.77 -3.43 -1.32
C SER A 50 -15.32 -3.57 -2.77
N PHE A 51 -16.20 -3.98 -3.68
CA PHE A 51 -15.88 -4.33 -5.07
C PHE A 51 -14.86 -5.47 -5.23
N TRP A 52 -14.62 -6.26 -4.18
CA TRP A 52 -13.84 -7.50 -4.32
C TRP A 52 -14.60 -8.58 -5.09
N PRO A 53 -13.89 -9.56 -5.67
CA PRO A 53 -14.52 -10.69 -6.36
C PRO A 53 -15.53 -11.43 -5.47
N ASN A 54 -16.65 -11.81 -6.07
CA ASN A 54 -17.62 -12.71 -5.45
C ASN A 54 -16.98 -14.07 -5.17
N SER A 55 -17.38 -14.69 -4.06
CA SER A 55 -16.88 -16.00 -3.65
C SER A 55 -17.08 -17.06 -4.74
N HIS A 56 -16.08 -17.92 -4.91
CA HIS A 56 -16.11 -19.06 -5.80
C HIS A 56 -15.44 -20.27 -5.12
N PRO A 57 -15.87 -21.51 -5.39
CA PRO A 57 -15.29 -22.70 -4.75
C PRO A 57 -13.77 -22.89 -4.95
N SER A 58 -13.20 -22.26 -5.98
CA SER A 58 -11.76 -22.30 -6.28
C SER A 58 -10.96 -21.12 -5.70
N GLN A 59 -11.60 -20.23 -4.95
CA GLN A 59 -10.99 -19.06 -4.31
C GLN A 59 -10.92 -19.28 -2.79
N PRO A 60 -10.01 -18.57 -2.09
CA PRO A 60 -9.98 -18.63 -0.64
C PRO A 60 -11.28 -18.07 -0.03
N GLU A 61 -11.63 -18.59 1.14
CA GLU A 61 -12.68 -18.03 1.98
C GLU A 61 -12.25 -16.64 2.47
N LEU A 62 -13.09 -15.63 2.27
CA LEU A 62 -12.85 -14.27 2.75
C LEU A 62 -13.63 -14.02 4.04
N LEU A 63 -12.91 -13.74 5.11
CA LEU A 63 -13.43 -13.17 6.35
C LEU A 63 -13.14 -11.67 6.39
N LEU A 64 -14.17 -10.84 6.58
CA LEU A 64 -14.03 -9.39 6.78
C LEU A 64 -14.26 -9.05 8.26
N VAL A 65 -13.28 -8.43 8.89
CA VAL A 65 -13.36 -7.96 10.29
C VAL A 65 -13.19 -6.45 10.33
N ASP A 66 -14.21 -5.77 10.86
CA ASP A 66 -14.23 -4.33 11.08
C ASP A 66 -13.93 -3.95 12.54
N GLY A 67 -13.80 -2.65 12.81
CA GLY A 67 -13.52 -2.13 14.15
C GLY A 67 -12.08 -2.31 14.60
N VAL A 68 -11.18 -2.76 13.72
CA VAL A 68 -9.78 -3.02 14.04
C VAL A 68 -9.02 -1.69 14.11
N ASN A 69 -8.70 -1.25 15.33
CA ASN A 69 -7.94 -0.02 15.56
C ASN A 69 -6.59 -0.32 16.23
N MET A 70 -5.49 -0.21 15.47
CA MET A 70 -4.13 -0.44 16.01
C MET A 70 -3.66 0.64 17.00
N MET A 71 -4.45 1.69 17.21
CA MET A 71 -4.21 2.71 18.23
C MET A 71 -4.88 2.37 19.56
N ASP A 72 -5.71 1.33 19.61
CA ASP A 72 -6.27 0.83 20.86
C ASP A 72 -5.20 0.09 21.67
N GLU A 73 -5.49 -0.15 22.95
CA GLU A 73 -4.63 -0.94 23.84
C GLU A 73 -4.37 -2.35 23.27
N GLN A 74 -3.14 -2.85 23.45
CA GLN A 74 -2.68 -4.13 22.93
C GLN A 74 -3.65 -5.29 23.26
N GLU A 75 -4.12 -5.38 24.50
CA GLU A 75 -5.00 -6.45 24.95
C GLU A 75 -6.36 -6.38 24.26
N LYS A 76 -6.91 -5.18 24.07
CA LYS A 76 -8.17 -4.97 23.35
C LYS A 76 -8.06 -5.39 21.89
N VAL A 77 -6.98 -5.00 21.21
CA VAL A 77 -6.72 -5.41 19.82
C VAL A 77 -6.58 -6.93 19.72
N THR A 78 -5.77 -7.52 20.60
CA THR A 78 -5.49 -8.96 20.58
C THR A 78 -6.76 -9.77 20.86
N THR A 79 -7.57 -9.35 21.83
CA THR A 79 -8.85 -10.00 22.16
C THR A 79 -9.82 -9.89 21.00
N LEU A 80 -9.97 -8.71 20.40
CA LEU A 80 -10.83 -8.54 19.23
C LEU A 80 -10.43 -9.45 18.07
N LEU A 81 -9.13 -9.53 17.76
CA LEU A 81 -8.65 -10.41 16.68
C LEU A 81 -8.82 -11.90 17.03
N ARG A 82 -8.60 -12.30 18.29
CA ARG A 82 -8.83 -13.68 18.75
C ARG A 82 -10.28 -14.09 18.62
N ASP A 83 -11.20 -13.22 19.05
CA ASP A 83 -12.63 -13.53 19.10
C ASP A 83 -13.28 -13.49 17.71
N ARG A 84 -12.78 -12.61 16.83
CA ARG A 84 -13.36 -12.38 15.49
C ARG A 84 -12.70 -13.18 14.38
N ILE A 85 -11.58 -13.85 14.61
CA ILE A 85 -10.88 -14.70 13.65
C ILE A 85 -10.88 -16.15 14.17
N PRO A 86 -11.90 -16.96 13.84
CA PRO A 86 -12.06 -18.32 14.41
C PRO A 86 -10.82 -19.21 14.25
N ASP A 87 -10.14 -19.08 13.11
CA ASP A 87 -8.96 -19.88 12.77
C ASP A 87 -7.66 -19.08 12.87
N ALA A 88 -7.54 -18.12 13.81
CA ALA A 88 -6.39 -17.23 13.89
C ALA A 88 -5.03 -17.98 13.99
N HIS A 89 -5.01 -19.15 14.63
CA HIS A 89 -3.84 -20.04 14.74
C HIS A 89 -3.31 -20.60 13.42
N THR A 90 -4.10 -20.51 12.34
CA THR A 90 -3.71 -20.95 10.99
C THR A 90 -3.04 -19.84 10.19
N ILE A 91 -3.01 -18.59 10.67
CA ILE A 91 -2.41 -17.45 9.95
C ILE A 91 -0.95 -17.79 9.62
N THR A 92 -0.62 -17.75 8.32
CA THR A 92 0.73 -18.00 7.81
C THR A 92 1.36 -16.78 7.15
N HIS A 93 0.58 -15.83 6.64
CA HIS A 93 1.08 -14.64 5.96
C HIS A 93 0.41 -13.39 6.49
N ALA A 94 1.20 -12.40 6.88
CA ALA A 94 0.71 -11.11 7.35
C ALA A 94 1.07 -10.00 6.36
N PHE A 95 0.08 -9.24 5.95
CA PHE A 95 0.22 -8.11 5.04
C PHE A 95 -0.20 -6.83 5.75
N TYR A 96 0.77 -5.99 6.13
CA TYR A 96 0.56 -4.77 6.89
C TYR A 96 0.51 -3.54 5.98
N PHE A 97 -0.69 -3.07 5.66
CA PHE A 97 -0.92 -1.94 4.75
C PHE A 97 -1.67 -0.78 5.42
N VAL A 98 -1.37 -0.53 6.69
CA VAL A 98 -1.93 0.60 7.46
C VAL A 98 -0.89 1.68 7.67
N PHE A 99 -1.32 2.93 7.51
CA PHE A 99 -0.55 4.10 7.88
C PHE A 99 -1.48 5.19 8.41
N ARG A 100 -1.03 5.93 9.42
CA ARG A 100 -1.72 7.10 9.96
C ARG A 100 -0.87 8.34 9.73
N ALA A 101 -1.33 9.22 8.86
CA ALA A 101 -0.66 10.50 8.61
C ALA A 101 -0.79 11.44 9.80
N ASN A 102 0.24 12.27 10.01
CA ASN A 102 0.21 13.41 10.90
C ASN A 102 0.91 14.61 10.25
N ASP A 103 0.12 15.39 9.52
CA ASP A 103 0.62 16.46 8.64
C ASP A 103 1.32 17.61 9.39
N GLY A 104 1.19 17.68 10.72
CA GLY A 104 1.82 18.71 11.55
C GLY A 104 3.10 18.28 12.27
N ASP A 105 3.35 16.97 12.43
CA ASP A 105 4.47 16.45 13.21
C ASP A 105 4.88 15.05 12.71
N GLN A 106 5.93 15.03 11.90
CA GLN A 106 6.47 13.81 11.29
C GLN A 106 7.15 12.89 12.30
N GLU A 107 7.70 13.41 13.40
CA GLU A 107 8.31 12.56 14.43
C GLU A 107 7.21 11.87 15.26
N ALA A 108 6.14 12.59 15.62
CA ALA A 108 4.95 11.98 16.21
C ALA A 108 4.27 10.99 15.27
N GLU A 109 4.26 11.25 13.95
CA GLU A 109 3.82 10.29 12.93
C GLU A 109 4.61 8.99 13.01
N VAL A 110 5.94 9.07 13.07
CA VAL A 110 6.82 7.91 13.20
C VAL A 110 6.53 7.15 14.49
N GLN A 111 6.38 7.85 15.61
CA GLN A 111 6.03 7.22 16.90
C GLN A 111 4.71 6.46 16.82
N MET A 112 3.64 7.10 16.34
CA MET A 112 2.32 6.48 16.22
C MET A 112 2.35 5.23 15.33
N ASN A 113 2.92 5.33 14.13
CA ASN A 113 2.94 4.20 13.22
C ASN A 113 3.83 3.07 13.73
N THR A 114 4.95 3.39 14.39
CA THR A 114 5.81 2.40 15.06
C THR A 114 5.05 1.64 16.14
N SER A 115 4.26 2.33 16.97
CA SER A 115 3.39 1.70 17.96
C SER A 115 2.31 0.81 17.33
N MET A 116 1.68 1.26 16.23
CA MET A 116 0.69 0.45 15.50
C MET A 116 1.29 -0.85 14.94
N MET A 117 2.50 -0.78 14.36
CA MET A 117 3.23 -1.95 13.85
C MET A 117 3.58 -2.91 14.99
N ALA A 118 4.12 -2.40 16.10
CA ALA A 118 4.42 -3.22 17.27
C ALA A 118 3.17 -3.91 17.83
N CYS A 119 2.04 -3.19 17.89
CA CYS A 119 0.75 -3.72 18.32
C CYS A 119 0.32 -4.91 17.46
N PHE A 120 0.41 -4.76 16.14
CA PHE A 120 0.04 -5.80 15.19
C PHE A 120 0.97 -7.02 15.24
N ILE A 121 2.30 -6.81 15.31
CA ILE A 121 3.28 -7.90 15.46
C ILE A 121 2.94 -8.73 16.71
N ASN A 122 2.81 -8.07 17.87
CA ASN A 122 2.50 -8.75 19.13
C ASN A 122 1.17 -9.51 19.06
N ALA A 123 0.14 -8.91 18.44
CA ALA A 123 -1.16 -9.56 18.30
C ALA A 123 -1.05 -10.81 17.43
N ILE A 124 -0.43 -10.73 16.24
CA ILE A 124 -0.26 -11.88 15.35
C ILE A 124 0.56 -12.99 16.01
N GLU A 125 1.66 -12.67 16.69
CA GLU A 125 2.49 -13.68 17.36
C GLU A 125 1.76 -14.36 18.54
N SER A 126 0.80 -13.68 19.16
CA SER A 126 -0.05 -14.30 20.19
C SER A 126 -1.15 -15.20 19.61
N LEU A 127 -1.50 -15.00 18.34
CA LEU A 127 -2.60 -15.70 17.67
C LEU A 127 -2.13 -16.95 16.94
N THR A 128 -0.90 -16.95 16.41
CA THR A 128 -0.39 -18.03 15.56
C THR A 128 1.08 -18.32 15.80
N THR A 129 1.43 -19.61 15.79
CA THR A 129 2.81 -20.11 15.69
C THR A 129 3.16 -20.54 14.27
N SER A 130 2.20 -20.46 13.33
CA SER A 130 2.31 -20.91 11.94
C SER A 130 2.76 -19.80 10.97
N LEU A 131 3.06 -18.60 11.49
CA LEU A 131 3.51 -17.48 10.66
C LEU A 131 4.74 -17.90 9.85
N LYS A 132 4.79 -17.49 8.59
CA LYS A 132 5.87 -17.76 7.64
C LYS A 132 6.44 -16.47 7.06
N PHE A 133 5.57 -15.51 6.75
CA PHE A 133 6.00 -14.30 6.06
C PHE A 133 5.20 -13.05 6.47
N PHE A 134 5.91 -11.92 6.57
CA PHE A 134 5.33 -10.60 6.82
C PHE A 134 5.75 -9.62 5.71
N VAL A 135 4.79 -8.90 5.14
CA VAL A 135 5.06 -7.87 4.11
C VAL A 135 4.50 -6.53 4.58
N PHE A 136 5.27 -5.46 4.41
CA PHE A 136 4.78 -4.09 4.56
C PHE A 136 5.25 -3.19 3.41
N PRO A 137 4.53 -2.10 3.09
CA PRO A 137 4.95 -1.15 2.10
C PRO A 137 5.84 -0.09 2.76
N GLY A 138 7.00 0.14 2.17
CA GLY A 138 7.71 1.39 2.31
C GLY A 138 7.15 2.43 1.35
N GLY A 139 8.06 3.19 0.77
CA GLY A 139 7.77 4.08 -0.35
C GLY A 139 8.89 5.09 -0.53
N THR A 140 8.82 5.88 -1.60
CA THR A 140 9.91 6.78 -1.99
C THR A 140 10.29 7.84 -0.95
N ARG A 141 9.44 8.12 0.05
CA ARG A 141 9.83 8.92 1.23
C ARG A 141 11.06 8.34 1.96
N GLY A 142 11.28 7.02 1.89
CA GLY A 142 12.47 6.30 2.35
C GLY A 142 13.76 6.62 1.58
N TYR A 143 13.66 7.37 0.49
CA TYR A 143 14.80 7.90 -0.28
C TYR A 143 14.97 9.41 -0.14
N GLY A 144 14.23 10.06 0.78
CA GLY A 144 14.44 11.49 1.00
C GLY A 144 13.70 12.43 0.07
N ILE A 145 12.74 11.95 -0.73
CA ILE A 145 12.11 12.77 -1.77
C ILE A 145 11.28 13.97 -1.24
N TYR A 146 10.95 14.00 0.06
CA TYR A 146 10.22 15.12 0.67
C TYR A 146 11.16 16.23 1.17
N ARG A 147 12.47 16.00 1.23
CA ARG A 147 13.43 17.08 1.47
C ARG A 147 13.49 17.96 0.22
N PRO A 148 13.35 19.28 0.31
CA PRO A 148 13.56 20.18 -0.84
C PRO A 148 14.93 19.93 -1.47
N GLY A 149 14.96 19.69 -2.78
CA GLY A 149 16.17 19.33 -3.53
C GLY A 149 16.52 17.83 -3.52
N GLY A 150 15.80 17.01 -2.76
CA GLY A 150 16.07 15.58 -2.59
C GLY A 150 17.27 15.30 -1.69
N ILE A 151 17.43 14.02 -1.31
CA ILE A 151 18.64 13.52 -0.61
C ILE A 151 19.55 12.78 -1.59
N PHE A 152 18.96 11.96 -2.45
CA PHE A 152 19.68 11.16 -3.44
C PHE A 152 19.29 11.57 -4.86
N THR A 153 20.18 11.24 -5.80
CA THR A 153 19.93 11.41 -7.25
C THR A 153 19.36 10.12 -7.82
N ALA A 154 18.27 10.21 -8.58
CA ALA A 154 17.68 9.07 -9.27
C ALA A 154 18.62 8.53 -10.38
N PRO A 155 18.57 7.23 -10.74
CA PRO A 155 17.62 6.21 -10.25
C PRO A 155 17.90 5.82 -8.79
N LEU A 156 16.82 5.64 -8.03
CA LEU A 156 16.88 5.28 -6.62
C LEU A 156 17.04 3.76 -6.50
N ASP A 157 18.04 3.33 -5.76
CA ASP A 157 18.40 1.93 -5.57
C ASP A 157 18.19 1.52 -4.10
N GLU A 158 17.79 0.28 -3.87
CA GLU A 158 17.49 -0.27 -2.54
C GLU A 158 18.68 -0.24 -1.58
N SER A 159 19.94 -0.17 -2.06
CA SER A 159 21.10 0.03 -1.19
C SER A 159 21.14 1.39 -0.49
N LEU A 160 20.35 2.37 -0.94
CA LEU A 160 20.33 3.72 -0.38
C LEU A 160 19.51 3.85 0.91
N ILE A 161 18.58 2.94 1.18
CA ILE A 161 17.57 3.08 2.26
C ILE A 161 18.15 3.12 3.68
N ASP A 162 19.36 2.61 3.86
CA ASP A 162 20.10 2.59 5.13
C ASP A 162 21.13 3.72 5.24
N THR A 163 21.15 4.62 4.25
CA THR A 163 22.11 5.74 4.16
C THR A 163 21.45 7.11 4.35
N LEU A 164 20.18 7.14 4.78
CA LEU A 164 19.48 8.39 5.10
C LEU A 164 20.19 9.14 6.24
N PRO A 165 20.41 10.46 6.11
CA PRO A 165 20.86 11.30 7.21
C PRO A 165 19.93 11.21 8.43
N ASP A 166 20.49 11.15 9.64
CA ASP A 166 19.73 10.97 10.89
C ASP A 166 18.64 12.01 11.11
N ASP A 167 18.92 13.26 10.71
CA ASP A 167 17.99 14.39 10.84
C ASP A 167 16.75 14.23 9.95
N TYR A 168 16.84 13.47 8.86
CA TYR A 168 15.71 13.09 8.04
C TYR A 168 15.14 11.72 8.42
N ALA A 169 15.97 10.74 8.75
CA ALA A 169 15.55 9.38 9.07
C ALA A 169 14.55 9.33 10.23
N LYS A 170 14.68 10.22 11.22
CA LYS A 170 13.72 10.38 12.33
C LYS A 170 12.30 10.80 11.90
N THR A 171 12.16 11.33 10.67
CA THR A 171 10.88 11.72 10.06
C THR A 171 10.29 10.63 9.16
N VAL A 172 10.94 9.47 9.03
CA VAL A 172 10.51 8.38 8.16
C VAL A 172 10.19 7.15 9.01
N THR A 173 9.02 6.55 8.77
CA THR A 173 8.54 5.41 9.59
C THR A 173 9.25 4.10 9.25
N TYR A 174 9.62 3.89 7.97
CA TYR A 174 10.12 2.60 7.48
C TYR A 174 11.39 2.09 8.17
N PRO A 175 12.41 2.92 8.50
CA PRO A 175 13.53 2.48 9.33
C PRO A 175 13.09 1.88 10.69
N SER A 176 12.06 2.44 11.33
CA SER A 176 11.51 1.90 12.57
C SER A 176 10.81 0.56 12.36
N PHE A 177 10.07 0.38 11.26
CA PHE A 177 9.46 -0.90 10.91
C PHE A 177 10.50 -1.99 10.66
N ARG A 178 11.55 -1.68 9.89
CA ARG A 178 12.66 -2.61 9.62
C ARG A 178 13.33 -3.08 10.90
N ARG A 179 13.59 -2.17 11.86
CA ARG A 179 14.13 -2.55 13.18
C ARG A 179 13.17 -3.42 13.99
N LEU A 180 11.89 -3.08 14.04
CA LEU A 180 10.88 -3.85 14.77
C LEU A 180 10.75 -5.27 14.23
N LEU A 181 10.59 -5.41 12.91
CA LEU A 181 10.44 -6.72 12.26
C LEU A 181 11.74 -7.53 12.32
N GLY A 182 12.90 -6.89 12.14
CA GLY A 182 14.21 -7.53 12.34
C GLY A 182 14.32 -8.17 13.72
N LYS A 183 14.06 -7.39 14.77
CA LYS A 183 14.06 -7.90 16.15
C LYS A 183 12.98 -8.95 16.39
N ALA A 184 11.77 -8.75 15.88
CA ALA A 184 10.67 -9.67 16.12
C ALA A 184 10.90 -11.03 15.45
N SER A 185 11.48 -11.06 14.25
CA SER A 185 11.74 -12.28 13.48
C SER A 185 13.00 -13.06 13.89
N GLU A 186 13.84 -12.50 14.77
CA GLU A 186 15.10 -13.13 15.15
C GLU A 186 14.91 -14.51 15.78
N GLY A 187 15.53 -15.53 15.18
CA GLY A 187 15.41 -16.93 15.60
C GLY A 187 14.04 -17.57 15.38
N LYS A 188 13.10 -16.88 14.71
CA LYS A 188 11.75 -17.39 14.43
C LYS A 188 11.66 -18.02 13.03
N PRO A 189 10.68 -18.92 12.80
CA PRO A 189 10.51 -19.59 11.51
C PRO A 189 9.92 -18.69 10.42
N TRP A 190 9.56 -17.45 10.76
CA TRP A 190 8.98 -16.49 9.84
C TRP A 190 9.97 -15.39 9.46
N THR A 191 9.79 -14.84 8.27
CA THR A 191 10.65 -13.78 7.74
C THR A 191 9.83 -12.64 7.13
N TRP A 192 10.48 -11.60 6.61
CA TRP A 192 9.77 -10.43 6.12
C TRP A 192 10.50 -9.71 4.99
N CYS A 193 9.75 -8.87 4.27
CA CYS A 193 10.29 -7.93 3.29
C CYS A 193 9.53 -6.60 3.27
N GLU A 194 10.19 -5.59 2.72
CA GLU A 194 9.62 -4.27 2.41
C GLU A 194 9.40 -4.16 0.90
N ILE A 195 8.23 -3.68 0.48
CA ILE A 195 7.98 -3.30 -0.92
C ILE A 195 7.91 -1.77 -1.02
N CYS A 196 8.64 -1.17 -1.95
CA CYS A 196 8.84 0.27 -2.05
C CYS A 196 8.24 0.79 -3.36
N PRO A 197 6.97 1.26 -3.36
CA PRO A 197 6.39 1.96 -4.49
C PRO A 197 6.81 3.43 -4.52
N ASP A 198 6.74 4.02 -5.72
CA ASP A 198 6.70 5.48 -5.90
C ASP A 198 5.24 5.97 -5.97
N ALA A 199 4.68 6.24 -7.16
CA ALA A 199 3.31 6.68 -7.29
C ALA A 199 2.34 5.47 -7.32
N VAL A 200 1.64 5.22 -6.21
CA VAL A 200 0.68 4.11 -6.12
C VAL A 200 -0.59 4.43 -6.91
N ILE A 201 -0.89 3.60 -7.92
CA ILE A 201 -2.12 3.71 -8.73
C ILE A 201 -3.08 2.59 -8.36
N GLY A 202 -4.26 2.94 -7.86
CA GLY A 202 -5.25 1.94 -7.47
C GLY A 202 -6.55 2.50 -6.93
N PHE A 203 -7.36 1.57 -6.44
CA PHE A 203 -8.71 1.81 -5.95
C PHE A 203 -8.78 1.58 -4.44
N ALA A 204 -9.59 2.38 -3.76
CA ALA A 204 -9.95 2.20 -2.37
C ALA A 204 -11.45 2.48 -2.23
N PRO A 205 -12.27 1.53 -1.75
CA PRO A 205 -13.73 1.65 -1.79
C PRO A 205 -14.26 2.80 -0.93
N ASN A 206 -13.58 3.12 0.16
CA ASN A 206 -13.94 4.24 1.05
C ASN A 206 -13.25 5.56 0.65
N GLY A 207 -12.64 5.61 -0.53
CA GLY A 207 -11.72 6.67 -0.92
C GLY A 207 -10.41 6.64 -0.15
N SER A 208 -9.47 7.48 -0.57
CA SER A 208 -8.20 7.68 0.13
C SER A 208 -7.66 9.06 -0.18
N GLY A 209 -7.21 9.77 0.86
CA GLY A 209 -6.50 11.05 0.70
C GLY A 209 -5.21 10.94 -0.10
N TRP A 210 -4.73 9.72 -0.35
CA TRP A 210 -3.51 9.44 -1.11
C TRP A 210 -3.78 8.78 -2.48
N SER A 211 -5.04 8.68 -2.93
CA SER A 211 -5.34 8.12 -4.25
C SER A 211 -5.28 9.20 -5.34
N LEU A 212 -4.16 9.31 -6.04
CA LEU A 212 -4.01 10.24 -7.16
C LEU A 212 -5.10 10.02 -8.23
N ALA A 213 -5.40 8.76 -8.54
CA ALA A 213 -6.45 8.38 -9.49
C ALA A 213 -7.84 8.92 -9.09
N ALA A 214 -8.21 8.80 -7.80
CA ALA A 214 -9.50 9.31 -7.32
C ALA A 214 -9.60 10.84 -7.39
N HIS A 215 -8.51 11.54 -7.07
CA HIS A 215 -8.46 13.00 -7.18
C HIS A 215 -8.61 13.46 -8.63
N TRP A 216 -7.92 12.82 -9.58
CA TRP A 216 -8.08 13.12 -11.00
C TRP A 216 -9.47 12.78 -11.52
N ALA A 217 -10.02 11.63 -11.14
CA ALA A 217 -11.37 11.26 -11.53
C ALA A 217 -12.40 12.28 -11.04
N THR A 218 -12.27 12.76 -9.80
CA THR A 218 -13.16 13.78 -9.23
C THR A 218 -13.04 15.11 -9.97
N TYR A 219 -11.80 15.59 -10.15
CA TYR A 219 -11.53 16.85 -10.86
C TYR A 219 -12.05 16.84 -12.30
N LEU A 220 -11.74 15.79 -13.07
CA LEU A 220 -12.10 15.69 -14.48
C LEU A 220 -13.60 15.44 -14.68
N SER A 221 -14.25 14.71 -13.77
CA SER A 221 -15.71 14.56 -13.78
C SER A 221 -16.41 15.88 -13.50
N ALA A 222 -15.97 16.63 -12.48
CA ALA A 222 -16.50 17.97 -12.19
C ALA A 222 -16.25 18.94 -13.36
N TRP A 223 -15.06 18.90 -13.97
CA TRP A 223 -14.75 19.68 -15.16
C TRP A 223 -15.69 19.34 -16.31
N ARG A 224 -15.94 18.05 -16.57
CA ARG A 224 -16.89 17.60 -17.61
C ARG A 224 -18.29 18.14 -17.37
N LEU A 225 -18.79 18.08 -16.14
CA LEU A 225 -20.12 18.57 -15.78
C LEU A 225 -20.25 20.08 -16.03
N LYS A 226 -19.19 20.84 -15.73
CA LYS A 226 -19.21 22.31 -15.86
C LYS A 226 -18.95 22.81 -17.28
N HIS A 227 -18.03 22.17 -18.02
CA HIS A 227 -17.50 22.68 -19.29
C HIS A 227 -17.97 21.90 -20.52
N GLY A 228 -18.74 20.82 -20.34
CA GLY A 228 -19.28 20.00 -21.44
C GLY A 228 -18.27 19.05 -22.05
N GLU A 229 -18.74 18.04 -22.79
CA GLU A 229 -17.92 17.02 -23.48
C GLU A 229 -16.96 17.63 -24.52
N GLY A 230 -15.77 17.05 -24.70
CA GLY A 230 -14.78 17.54 -25.67
C GLY A 230 -14.00 18.81 -25.26
N SER A 231 -14.33 19.42 -24.12
CA SER A 231 -13.60 20.55 -23.55
C SER A 231 -12.11 20.22 -23.32
N GLU A 232 -11.22 21.17 -23.58
CA GLU A 232 -9.81 21.06 -23.22
C GLU A 232 -9.62 21.28 -21.71
N VAL A 233 -8.73 20.50 -21.08
CA VAL A 233 -8.37 20.65 -19.66
C VAL A 233 -6.86 20.72 -19.51
N ALA A 234 -6.39 21.83 -18.95
CA ALA A 234 -4.98 22.04 -18.63
C ALA A 234 -4.53 21.13 -17.47
N PHE A 235 -3.25 20.76 -17.46
CA PHE A 235 -2.66 20.10 -16.29
C PHE A 235 -2.70 21.06 -15.08
N PRO A 236 -3.35 20.70 -13.96
CA PRO A 236 -3.55 21.59 -12.81
C PRO A 236 -2.35 21.58 -11.86
N GLY A 237 -1.13 21.70 -12.41
CA GLY A 237 0.11 21.67 -11.66
C GLY A 237 1.16 22.62 -12.24
N THR A 238 2.40 22.52 -11.77
CA THR A 238 3.51 23.33 -12.28
C THR A 238 4.14 22.69 -13.51
N LEU A 239 4.85 23.47 -14.32
CA LEU A 239 5.65 22.92 -15.44
C LEU A 239 6.70 21.92 -14.93
N ALA A 240 7.34 22.21 -13.79
CA ALA A 240 8.29 21.30 -13.17
C ALA A 240 7.65 19.95 -12.81
N GLY A 241 6.45 19.93 -12.22
CA GLY A 241 5.72 18.69 -11.94
C GLY A 241 5.17 18.01 -13.19
N TYR A 242 4.87 18.77 -14.25
CA TYR A 242 4.46 18.23 -15.54
C TYR A 242 5.59 17.43 -16.21
N ASP A 243 6.83 17.92 -16.06
CA ASP A 243 8.04 17.35 -16.65
C ASP A 243 8.82 16.39 -15.72
N SER A 244 8.46 16.34 -14.45
CA SER A 244 9.08 15.44 -13.48
C SER A 244 8.86 13.98 -13.87
N LYS A 245 9.94 13.20 -13.80
CA LYS A 245 9.94 11.76 -14.01
C LYS A 245 9.53 11.07 -12.72
N PHE A 246 8.62 10.11 -12.84
CA PHE A 246 8.19 9.26 -11.74
C PHE A 246 7.84 7.86 -12.26
N THR A 247 7.78 6.89 -11.36
CA THR A 247 7.37 5.52 -11.69
C THR A 247 6.03 5.21 -11.05
N GLU A 248 5.09 4.72 -11.84
CA GLU A 248 3.81 4.25 -11.33
C GLU A 248 3.93 2.81 -10.83
N ALA A 249 3.27 2.53 -9.71
CA ALA A 249 3.15 1.21 -9.14
C ALA A 249 1.67 0.89 -8.95
N SER A 250 1.10 0.09 -9.86
CA SER A 250 -0.27 -0.35 -9.71
C SER A 250 -0.41 -1.22 -8.47
N THR A 251 -1.54 -1.09 -7.79
CA THR A 251 -1.89 -1.97 -6.66
C THR A 251 -1.92 -3.45 -7.06
N ARG A 252 -2.14 -3.75 -8.35
CA ARG A 252 -1.98 -5.10 -8.92
C ARG A 252 -0.53 -5.56 -8.94
N ALA A 253 0.41 -4.75 -9.43
CA ALA A 253 1.84 -5.10 -9.42
C ALA A 253 2.36 -5.27 -7.99
N LEU A 254 1.99 -4.35 -7.08
CA LEU A 254 2.35 -4.44 -5.66
C LEU A 254 1.80 -5.71 -5.00
N ALA A 255 0.52 -6.04 -5.25
CA ALA A 255 -0.08 -7.26 -4.74
C ALA A 255 0.61 -8.52 -5.25
N ARG A 256 0.84 -8.59 -6.57
CA ARG A 256 1.53 -9.72 -7.21
C ARG A 256 2.94 -9.91 -6.68
N PHE A 257 3.69 -8.82 -6.53
CA PHE A 257 5.04 -8.89 -5.99
C PHE A 257 5.04 -9.29 -4.52
N ALA A 258 4.13 -8.74 -3.69
CA ALA A 258 3.98 -9.14 -2.30
C ALA A 258 3.69 -10.65 -2.15
N ILE A 259 2.80 -11.20 -2.99
CA ILE A 259 2.47 -12.63 -2.99
C ILE A 259 3.64 -13.47 -3.52
N TYR A 260 4.29 -13.02 -4.60
CA TYR A 260 5.48 -13.69 -5.16
C TYR A 260 6.61 -13.77 -4.12
N ALA A 261 6.94 -12.65 -3.47
CA ALA A 261 7.97 -12.57 -2.46
C ALA A 261 7.66 -13.49 -1.27
N SER A 262 6.42 -13.44 -0.79
CA SER A 262 6.06 -14.10 0.47
C SER A 262 5.77 -15.59 0.35
N VAL A 263 5.30 -16.06 -0.81
CA VAL A 263 4.91 -17.46 -1.01
C VAL A 263 5.83 -18.19 -1.97
N LEU A 264 6.13 -17.59 -3.12
CA LEU A 264 6.84 -18.28 -4.21
C LEU A 264 8.35 -18.21 -4.02
N ARG A 265 8.87 -17.15 -3.40
CA ARG A 265 10.30 -16.91 -3.20
C ARG A 265 10.67 -16.43 -1.79
N PRO A 266 10.15 -17.05 -0.71
CA PRO A 266 10.41 -16.58 0.65
C PRO A 266 11.90 -16.59 1.02
N GLU A 267 12.66 -17.60 0.58
CA GLU A 267 14.12 -17.71 0.77
C GLU A 267 14.89 -16.55 0.11
N ALA A 268 14.42 -16.10 -1.07
CA ALA A 268 15.11 -15.07 -1.82
C ALA A 268 14.63 -13.67 -1.46
N CYS A 269 13.38 -13.51 -1.04
CA CYS A 269 12.78 -12.21 -0.78
C CYS A 269 12.65 -11.89 0.71
N GLY A 270 12.79 -12.87 1.60
CA GLY A 270 12.83 -12.67 3.04
C GLY A 270 14.15 -12.07 3.52
N GLY A 271 14.37 -12.13 4.83
CA GLY A 271 15.59 -11.67 5.49
C GLY A 271 15.65 -10.15 5.66
N GLY A 272 14.52 -9.45 5.61
CA GLY A 272 14.46 -8.00 5.74
C GLY A 272 14.87 -7.23 4.49
N ARG A 273 14.81 -7.89 3.33
CA ARG A 273 15.12 -7.24 2.04
C ARG A 273 14.04 -6.22 1.66
N THR A 274 14.48 -5.19 0.95
CA THR A 274 13.62 -4.17 0.35
C THR A 274 13.65 -4.31 -1.15
N PHE A 275 12.51 -4.02 -1.79
CA PHE A 275 12.36 -4.10 -3.24
C PHE A 275 11.59 -2.89 -3.77
N ASN A 276 12.18 -2.16 -4.69
CA ASN A 276 11.46 -1.18 -5.50
C ASN A 276 10.49 -1.90 -6.42
N VAL A 277 9.25 -1.42 -6.50
CA VAL A 277 8.20 -2.02 -7.33
C VAL A 277 7.56 -0.96 -8.20
N ALA A 278 7.59 -1.18 -9.51
CA ALA A 278 6.97 -0.34 -10.52
C ALA A 278 6.31 -1.20 -11.61
N ASP A 279 5.35 -0.63 -12.34
CA ASP A 279 4.68 -1.30 -13.46
C ASP A 279 5.57 -1.38 -14.72
N ALA A 280 6.57 -0.51 -14.83
CA ALA A 280 7.43 -0.39 -15.99
C ALA A 280 8.90 -0.20 -15.59
N GLU A 281 9.81 -0.58 -16.47
CA GLU A 281 11.26 -0.45 -16.28
C GLU A 281 11.73 1.02 -16.25
N GLY A 282 11.08 1.87 -17.04
CA GLY A 282 11.42 3.29 -17.15
C GLY A 282 10.37 4.20 -16.50
N PRO A 283 10.78 5.41 -16.07
CA PRO A 283 9.82 6.41 -15.58
C PRO A 283 8.98 6.99 -16.71
N SER A 284 7.84 7.56 -16.35
CA SER A 284 7.02 8.40 -17.23
C SER A 284 6.91 9.82 -16.63
N THR A 285 6.17 10.69 -17.30
CA THR A 285 5.93 12.08 -16.90
C THR A 285 4.44 12.40 -16.94
N MET A 286 4.01 13.42 -16.19
CA MET A 286 2.64 13.91 -16.32
C MET A 286 2.39 14.52 -17.70
N ARG A 287 3.43 14.97 -18.41
CA ARG A 287 3.35 15.35 -19.83
C ARG A 287 2.84 14.25 -20.73
N GLU A 288 3.29 13.02 -20.52
CA GLU A 288 2.84 11.87 -21.29
C GLU A 288 1.50 11.34 -20.78
N ARG A 289 1.28 11.34 -19.46
CA ARG A 289 0.10 10.77 -18.82
C ARG A 289 -1.15 11.64 -18.89
N TRP A 290 -1.03 12.95 -18.73
CA TRP A 290 -2.18 13.85 -18.62
C TRP A 290 -3.16 13.77 -19.81
N PRO A 291 -2.70 13.72 -21.08
CA PRO A 291 -3.62 13.53 -22.21
C PRO A 291 -4.39 12.22 -22.17
N GLN A 292 -3.76 11.14 -21.69
CA GLN A 292 -4.38 9.82 -21.58
C GLN A 292 -5.44 9.81 -20.48
N ILE A 293 -5.12 10.39 -19.32
CA ILE A 293 -6.05 10.54 -18.19
C ILE A 293 -7.24 11.40 -18.60
N ALA A 294 -7.01 12.55 -19.25
CA ALA A 294 -8.08 13.43 -19.73
C ALA A 294 -8.98 12.72 -20.77
N ALA A 295 -8.40 11.94 -21.68
CA ALA A 295 -9.14 11.21 -22.72
C ALA A 295 -10.14 10.21 -22.15
N TRP A 296 -9.82 9.53 -21.04
CA TRP A 296 -10.75 8.63 -20.33
C TRP A 296 -12.07 9.31 -19.93
N PHE A 297 -12.07 10.64 -19.75
CA PHE A 297 -13.25 11.42 -19.39
C PHE A 297 -13.90 12.14 -20.58
N GLY A 298 -13.52 11.78 -21.82
CA GLY A 298 -13.99 12.43 -23.05
C GLY A 298 -13.43 13.85 -23.22
N LYS A 299 -12.18 14.07 -22.80
CA LYS A 299 -11.49 15.38 -22.85
C LYS A 299 -10.22 15.31 -23.69
N ARG A 300 -9.83 16.46 -24.25
CA ARG A 300 -8.49 16.64 -24.81
C ARG A 300 -7.59 17.18 -23.71
N GLY A 301 -6.52 16.47 -23.37
CA GLY A 301 -5.52 17.00 -22.45
C GLY A 301 -4.75 18.13 -23.13
N GLY A 302 -4.82 19.32 -22.54
CA GLY A 302 -4.08 20.48 -23.03
C GLY A 302 -2.65 20.48 -22.49
N SER A 303 -1.69 20.88 -23.33
CA SER A 303 -0.29 21.09 -22.93
C SER A 303 -0.07 22.42 -22.20
N THR A 304 -1.08 23.29 -22.19
CA THR A 304 -0.98 24.63 -21.61
C THR A 304 -1.14 24.54 -20.10
N VAL A 305 -0.05 24.59 -19.35
CA VAL A 305 -0.08 24.84 -17.90
C VAL A 305 -0.69 26.23 -17.69
N ARG A 306 -1.99 26.30 -17.39
CA ARG A 306 -2.61 27.56 -16.97
C ARG A 306 -2.34 27.73 -15.50
N TRP A 307 -1.36 28.58 -15.18
CA TRP A 307 -1.20 29.11 -13.83
C TRP A 307 -2.56 29.59 -13.32
N LEU A 308 -2.96 29.12 -12.14
CA LEU A 308 -3.87 29.89 -11.31
C LEU A 308 -3.06 31.07 -10.77
N SER A 309 -2.74 32.04 -11.63
CA SER A 309 -2.27 33.34 -11.21
C SER A 309 -3.46 34.04 -10.55
N GLY A 310 -3.59 33.90 -9.23
CA GLY A 310 -4.73 34.47 -8.53
C GLY A 310 -4.88 34.05 -7.06
N LYS A 311 -3.83 34.20 -6.26
CA LYS A 311 -3.79 34.96 -5.00
C LYS A 311 -2.41 34.84 -4.37
#